data_AF-A0A9X1DKM1-F1
#
_entry.id   AF-A0A9X1DKM1-F1
#
_cell.length_a   1.000
_cell.length_b   1.000
_cell.length_c   1.000
_cell.angle_alpha   90.00
_cell.angle_beta   90.00
_cell.angle_gamma   90.00
#
_symmetry.space_group_name_H-M   'P 1'
#
loop_
_entity.id
_entity.type
_entity.pdbx_description
1 polymer ?
#
loop_
_entity_poly.entity_id
_entity_poly.type
_entity_poly.pdbx_seq_one_letter_code
_entity_poly.pdbx_strand_id
1 'polypeptide(L)'
;MIKGNSYILVFSMAVLLTIVVVSTTPILIKTLFAFITIAFVFPVIRKLLFKDKFRKIKVAFYSSVTFTIFLFLVSIFEEPPFKLDGDFLLIMVVLFYSLIGNFFYGLPVSLIAEFISMKFSNIRFWLSGFIHIGFGLATYFIDPGGFFFFAVICSIIFFALDEITKLY
;
A
#
# COMPACT_ATOMS: atom_id res chain seq x y z
N MET A 1 9.71 -13.69 -16.94
CA MET A 1 9.77 -14.05 -15.50
C MET A 1 10.87 -13.24 -14.82
N ILE A 2 10.53 -12.16 -14.12
CA ILE A 2 11.52 -11.31 -13.44
C ILE A 2 12.10 -12.12 -12.28
N LYS A 3 13.35 -12.59 -12.38
CA LYS A 3 14.03 -13.26 -11.27
C LYS A 3 14.16 -12.27 -10.11
N GLY A 4 13.99 -12.70 -8.86
CA GLY A 4 14.12 -11.84 -7.66
C GLY A 4 15.47 -11.15 -7.49
N ASN A 5 16.46 -11.48 -8.33
CA ASN A 5 17.75 -10.81 -8.45
C ASN A 5 17.94 -10.07 -9.78
N SER A 6 16.85 -9.59 -10.39
CA SER A 6 16.88 -8.85 -11.65
C SER A 6 17.64 -7.54 -11.49
N TYR A 7 18.79 -7.45 -12.16
CA TYR A 7 19.58 -6.22 -12.25
C TYR A 7 18.76 -5.04 -12.78
N ILE A 8 17.79 -5.30 -13.67
CA ILE A 8 16.88 -4.28 -14.19
C ILE A 8 16.06 -3.67 -13.06
N LEU A 9 15.52 -4.49 -12.15
CA LEU A 9 14.70 -3.96 -11.05
C LEU A 9 15.55 -3.16 -10.06
N VAL A 10 16.76 -3.62 -9.75
CA VAL A 10 17.70 -2.87 -8.89
C VAL A 10 18.06 -1.53 -9.53
N PHE A 11 18.36 -1.52 -10.83
CA PHE A 11 18.63 -0.30 -11.58
C PHE A 11 17.44 0.66 -11.59
N SER A 12 16.22 0.18 -11.85
CA SER A 12 15.01 1.00 -11.78
C SER A 12 14.78 1.60 -10.40
N MET A 13 15.03 0.85 -9.32
CA MET A 13 14.93 1.36 -7.94
C MET A 13 16.00 2.41 -7.64
N ALA A 14 17.23 2.26 -8.15
CA ALA A 14 18.28 3.27 -8.00
C ALA A 14 17.95 4.58 -8.73
N VAL A 15 17.37 4.49 -9.94
CA VAL A 15 16.87 5.65 -10.67
C VAL A 15 15.74 6.33 -9.90
N LEU A 16 14.76 5.56 -9.41
CA LEU A 16 13.65 6.10 -8.61
C LEU A 16 14.17 6.80 -7.34
N LEU A 17 15.12 6.20 -6.63
CA LEU A 17 15.73 6.78 -5.44
C LEU A 17 16.41 8.11 -5.78
N THR A 18 17.11 8.18 -6.91
CA THR A 18 17.76 9.43 -7.37
C THR A 18 16.73 10.52 -7.65
N ILE A 19 15.64 10.18 -8.33
CA ILE A 19 14.52 11.11 -8.58
C ILE A 19 13.93 11.62 -7.26
N VAL A 20 13.68 10.73 -6.30
CA VAL A 20 13.15 11.09 -4.98
C VAL A 20 14.11 12.01 -4.22
N VAL A 21 15.42 11.73 -4.26
CA VAL A 21 16.42 12.55 -3.55
C VAL A 21 16.53 13.95 -4.16
N VAL A 22 16.47 14.08 -5.49
CA VAL A 22 16.61 15.35 -6.21
C VAL A 22 15.30 16.15 -6.27
N SER A 23 14.15 15.54 -5.98
CA SER A 23 12.85 16.21 -6.05
C SER A 23 12.75 17.40 -5.08
N THR A 24 11.85 18.34 -5.37
CA THR A 24 11.52 19.46 -4.49
C THR A 24 10.43 19.11 -3.46
N THR A 25 10.11 17.81 -3.28
CA THR A 25 9.02 17.41 -2.38
C THR A 25 9.39 17.67 -0.91
N PRO A 26 8.40 17.92 -0.03
CA PRO A 26 8.62 18.13 1.40
C PRO A 26 9.49 17.02 2.00
N ILE A 27 10.36 17.40 2.95
CA ILE A 27 11.38 16.50 3.51
C ILE A 27 10.79 15.21 4.07
N LEU A 28 9.62 15.30 4.71
CA LEU A 28 8.92 14.17 5.32
C LEU A 28 8.39 13.16 4.28
N ILE A 29 7.86 13.65 3.16
CA ILE A 29 7.43 12.81 2.03
C ILE A 29 8.65 12.20 1.34
N LYS A 30 9.71 12.99 1.17
CA LYS A 30 10.97 12.55 0.57
C LYS A 30 11.62 11.41 1.35
N THR A 31 11.71 11.53 2.68
CA THR A 31 12.31 10.49 3.54
C THR A 31 11.49 9.21 3.53
N LEU A 32 10.16 9.30 3.54
CA LEU A 32 9.27 8.15 3.40
C LEU A 32 9.46 7.41 2.07
N PHE A 33 9.43 8.13 0.94
CA PHE A 33 9.65 7.52 -0.36
C PHE A 33 11.07 6.95 -0.49
N ALA A 34 12.09 7.61 0.05
CA ALA A 34 13.45 7.09 0.06
C ALA A 34 13.53 5.78 0.85
N PHE A 35 12.95 5.73 2.05
CA PHE A 35 12.91 4.53 2.89
C PHE A 35 12.22 3.36 2.18
N ILE A 36 11.09 3.61 1.54
CA ILE A 36 10.35 2.63 0.75
C ILE A 36 11.19 2.13 -0.43
N THR A 37 11.84 3.03 -1.16
CA THR A 37 12.66 2.66 -2.33
C THR A 37 13.85 1.81 -1.92
N ILE A 38 14.49 2.16 -0.80
CA ILE A 38 15.59 1.39 -0.20
C ILE A 38 15.12 -0.01 0.22
N ALA A 39 13.90 -0.16 0.74
CA ALA A 39 13.34 -1.46 1.09
C ALA A 39 13.34 -2.43 -0.13
N PHE A 40 12.99 -1.94 -1.32
CA PHE A 40 13.01 -2.76 -2.55
C PHE A 40 14.42 -3.09 -3.09
N VAL A 41 15.46 -2.39 -2.63
CA VAL A 41 16.86 -2.72 -2.94
C VAL A 41 17.31 -4.00 -2.23
N PHE A 42 16.69 -4.38 -1.12
CA PHE A 42 17.04 -5.61 -0.42
C PHE A 42 16.53 -6.85 -1.18
N PRO A 43 17.40 -7.84 -1.47
CA PRO A 43 17.01 -9.04 -2.22
C PRO A 43 15.97 -9.89 -1.48
N VAL A 44 15.95 -9.85 -0.15
CA VAL A 44 14.97 -10.55 0.68
C VAL A 44 13.56 -10.01 0.44
N ILE A 45 13.41 -8.68 0.41
CA ILE A 45 12.12 -8.01 0.17
C ILE A 45 11.62 -8.29 -1.25
N ARG A 46 12.51 -8.30 -2.25
CA ARG A 46 12.14 -8.71 -3.62
C ARG A 46 11.68 -10.16 -3.70
N LYS A 47 12.35 -11.09 -3.02
CA LYS A 47 11.93 -12.49 -2.97
C LYS A 47 10.53 -12.62 -2.36
N LEU A 48 10.23 -11.85 -1.31
CA LEU A 48 8.90 -11.79 -0.71
C LEU A 48 7.84 -11.22 -1.68
N LEU A 49 8.18 -10.18 -2.44
CA LEU A 49 7.27 -9.59 -3.45
C LEU A 49 6.86 -10.60 -4.52
N PHE A 50 7.81 -11.39 -5.02
CA PHE A 50 7.57 -12.40 -6.06
C PHE A 50 7.11 -13.75 -5.53
N LYS A 51 7.02 -13.89 -4.20
CA LYS A 51 6.52 -15.10 -3.55
C LYS A 51 5.05 -15.33 -3.93
N ASP A 52 4.65 -16.60 -3.99
CA ASP A 52 3.25 -17.03 -4.13
C ASP A 52 2.53 -16.40 -5.34
N LYS A 53 3.16 -16.40 -6.53
CA LYS A 53 2.60 -15.87 -7.78
C LYS A 53 2.14 -14.41 -7.67
N PHE A 54 3.02 -13.53 -7.16
CA PHE A 54 2.75 -12.08 -7.00
C PHE A 54 1.54 -11.80 -6.08
N ARG A 55 1.34 -12.63 -5.06
CA ARG A 55 0.20 -12.53 -4.13
C ARG A 55 0.03 -11.11 -3.58
N LYS A 56 1.11 -10.49 -3.11
CA LYS A 56 1.12 -9.13 -2.54
C LYS A 56 0.66 -8.05 -3.53
N ILE A 57 1.02 -8.18 -4.81
CA ILE A 57 0.58 -7.26 -5.87
C ILE A 57 -0.93 -7.39 -6.09
N LYS A 58 -1.43 -8.63 -6.13
CA LYS A 58 -2.88 -8.88 -6.23
C LYS A 58 -3.63 -8.31 -5.04
N VAL A 59 -3.10 -8.48 -3.83
CA VAL A 59 -3.69 -7.89 -2.61
C VAL A 59 -3.74 -6.36 -2.74
N ALA A 60 -2.65 -5.69 -3.12
CA ALA A 60 -2.64 -4.23 -3.29
C ALA A 60 -3.71 -3.75 -4.29
N PHE A 61 -3.88 -4.47 -5.41
CA PHE A 61 -4.92 -4.19 -6.38
C PHE A 61 -6.32 -4.39 -5.80
N TYR A 62 -6.58 -5.57 -5.22
CA TYR A 62 -7.89 -5.89 -4.66
C TYR A 62 -8.26 -4.96 -3.50
N SER A 63 -7.32 -4.58 -2.63
CA SER A 63 -7.59 -3.60 -1.56
C SER A 63 -8.03 -2.25 -2.11
N SER A 64 -7.43 -1.79 -3.21
CA SER A 64 -7.79 -0.52 -3.86
C SER A 64 -9.20 -0.58 -4.46
N VAL A 65 -9.52 -1.69 -5.13
CA VAL A 65 -10.86 -1.94 -5.69
C VAL A 65 -11.90 -2.07 -4.58
N THR A 66 -11.64 -2.87 -3.54
CA THR A 66 -12.54 -3.06 -2.40
C THR A 66 -12.81 -1.75 -1.67
N PHE A 67 -11.78 -0.95 -1.42
CA PHE A 67 -11.93 0.37 -0.81
C PHE A 67 -12.80 1.30 -1.67
N THR A 68 -12.57 1.32 -2.98
CA THR A 68 -13.35 2.15 -3.91
C THR A 68 -14.82 1.72 -3.95
N ILE A 69 -15.09 0.41 -4.04
CA ILE A 69 -16.45 -0.14 -3.99
C ILE A 69 -17.11 0.19 -2.66
N PHE A 70 -16.38 0.08 -1.54
CA PHE A 70 -16.90 0.42 -0.21
C PHE A 70 -17.34 1.88 -0.14
N LEU A 71 -16.49 2.83 -0.56
CA LEU A 71 -16.86 4.26 -0.58
C LEU A 71 -18.02 4.55 -1.53
N PHE A 72 -18.04 3.89 -2.69
CA PHE A 72 -19.16 4.00 -3.62
C PHE A 72 -20.48 3.54 -2.98
N LEU A 73 -20.48 2.39 -2.30
CA LEU A 73 -21.66 1.89 -1.60
C LEU A 73 -22.13 2.83 -0.50
N VAL A 74 -21.21 3.43 0.26
CA VAL A 74 -21.54 4.44 1.28
C VAL A 74 -22.20 5.67 0.65
N SER A 75 -21.67 6.15 -0.49
CA SER A 75 -22.21 7.33 -1.17
C SER A 75 -23.64 7.16 -1.71
N ILE A 76 -24.12 5.93 -1.89
CA ILE A 76 -25.51 5.66 -2.30
C ILE A 76 -26.50 6.03 -1.19
N PHE A 77 -26.07 6.00 0.08
CA PHE A 77 -26.90 6.30 1.24
C PHE A 77 -26.80 7.76 1.71
N GLU A 78 -25.95 8.58 1.09
CA GLU A 78 -25.84 10.01 1.40
C GLU A 78 -26.79 10.84 0.52
N GLU A 79 -27.36 11.91 1.09
CA GLU A 79 -28.19 12.86 0.35
C GLU A 79 -27.41 14.14 -0.01
N PRO A 80 -27.44 14.60 -1.28
CA PRO A 80 -28.17 14.03 -2.42
C PRO A 80 -27.52 12.75 -2.97
N PRO A 81 -28.32 11.79 -3.49
CA PRO A 81 -27.80 10.53 -3.99
C PRO A 81 -26.90 10.72 -5.21
N PHE A 82 -25.91 9.84 -5.31
CA PHE A 82 -24.90 9.76 -6.36
C PHE A 82 -25.49 9.86 -7.79
N LYS A 83 -24.96 10.77 -8.62
CA LYS A 83 -25.30 10.98 -10.02
C LYS A 83 -24.18 10.49 -10.94
N LEU A 84 -24.52 9.55 -11.82
CA LEU A 84 -23.59 8.79 -12.65
C LEU A 84 -22.69 9.66 -13.56
N ASP A 85 -23.18 10.79 -14.08
CA ASP A 85 -22.43 11.63 -15.02
C ASP A 85 -21.34 12.50 -14.38
N GLY A 86 -21.56 12.97 -13.14
CA GLY A 86 -20.58 13.79 -12.40
C GLY A 86 -19.69 12.96 -11.48
N ASP A 87 -20.25 11.91 -10.88
CA ASP A 87 -19.61 11.20 -9.79
C ASP A 87 -18.79 9.99 -10.26
N PHE A 88 -18.92 9.58 -11.54
CA PHE A 88 -18.01 8.59 -12.14
C PHE A 88 -16.55 9.06 -12.11
N LEU A 89 -16.31 10.35 -12.33
CA LEU A 89 -14.97 10.94 -12.24
C LEU A 89 -14.44 10.84 -10.79
N LEU A 90 -15.31 11.05 -9.80
CA LEU A 90 -14.96 10.91 -8.38
C LEU A 90 -14.57 9.46 -8.04
N ILE A 91 -15.33 8.46 -8.50
CA ILE A 91 -14.96 7.03 -8.33
C ILE A 91 -13.59 6.75 -8.92
N MET A 92 -13.31 7.25 -10.13
CA MET A 92 -12.02 7.06 -10.79
C MET A 92 -10.90 7.72 -10.00
N VAL A 93 -11.10 8.93 -9.49
CA VAL A 93 -10.14 9.62 -8.62
C VAL A 93 -9.86 8.79 -7.37
N VAL A 94 -10.90 8.28 -6.69
CA VAL A 94 -10.75 7.42 -5.50
C VAL A 94 -9.98 6.14 -5.84
N LEU A 95 -10.28 5.51 -6.98
CA LEU A 95 -9.57 4.31 -7.43
C LEU A 95 -8.09 4.59 -7.68
N PHE A 96 -7.77 5.66 -8.41
CA PHE A 96 -6.38 6.00 -8.72
C PHE A 96 -5.59 6.38 -7.46
N TYR A 97 -6.17 7.20 -6.57
CA TYR A 97 -5.52 7.55 -5.31
C TYR A 97 -5.30 6.32 -4.41
N SER A 98 -6.28 5.43 -4.31
CA SER A 98 -6.13 4.20 -3.52
C SER A 98 -5.13 3.22 -4.13
N LEU A 99 -5.09 3.11 -5.47
CA LEU A 99 -4.05 2.34 -6.17
C LEU A 99 -2.67 2.89 -5.87
N ILE A 100 -2.47 4.20 -6.00
CA ILE A 100 -1.18 4.84 -5.70
C ILE A 100 -0.81 4.59 -4.23
N GLY A 101 -1.71 4.85 -3.29
CA GLY A 101 -1.47 4.62 -1.86
C GLY A 101 -1.12 3.16 -1.54
N ASN A 102 -1.91 2.21 -2.03
CA ASN A 102 -1.69 0.79 -1.74
C ASN A 102 -0.44 0.24 -2.43
N PHE A 103 -0.08 0.70 -3.63
CA PHE A 103 1.13 0.21 -4.31
C PHE A 103 2.41 0.87 -3.81
N PHE A 104 2.39 2.19 -3.58
CA PHE A 104 3.58 2.92 -3.16
C PHE A 104 3.80 2.88 -1.65
N TYR A 105 2.76 2.71 -0.84
CA TYR A 105 2.87 2.70 0.62
C TYR A 105 2.42 1.38 1.23
N GLY A 106 1.19 0.92 0.94
CA GLY A 106 0.62 -0.29 1.54
C GLY A 106 1.42 -1.57 1.25
N LEU A 107 1.85 -1.76 0.00
CA LEU A 107 2.63 -2.90 -0.46
C LEU A 107 4.00 -2.98 0.25
N PRO A 108 4.85 -1.93 0.27
CA PRO A 108 6.09 -1.96 1.03
C PRO A 108 5.87 -2.19 2.52
N VAL A 109 4.86 -1.56 3.14
CA VAL A 109 4.49 -1.84 4.54
C VAL A 109 4.16 -3.31 4.74
N SER A 110 3.40 -3.91 3.83
CA SER A 110 3.02 -5.33 3.90
C SER A 110 4.21 -6.28 3.74
N LEU A 111 5.23 -5.90 2.96
CA LEU A 111 6.48 -6.66 2.85
C LEU A 111 7.31 -6.57 4.14
N ILE A 112 7.38 -5.39 4.75
CA ILE A 112 8.01 -5.19 6.06
C ILE A 112 7.27 -6.01 7.13
N ALA A 113 5.94 -5.95 7.14
CA ALA A 113 5.11 -6.70 8.06
C ALA A 113 5.35 -8.21 7.95
N GLU A 114 5.43 -8.75 6.72
CA GLU A 114 5.74 -10.15 6.51
C GLU A 114 7.17 -10.50 6.94
N PHE A 115 8.16 -9.68 6.57
CA PHE A 115 9.56 -9.91 6.95
C PHE A 115 9.76 -9.96 8.48
N ILE A 116 9.13 -9.04 9.22
CA ILE A 116 9.23 -8.99 10.68
C ILE A 116 8.42 -10.15 11.31
N SER A 117 7.17 -10.34 10.87
CA SER A 117 6.27 -11.34 11.46
C SER A 117 6.70 -12.78 11.21
N MET A 118 7.45 -13.06 10.14
CA MET A 118 8.05 -14.38 9.90
C MET A 118 8.97 -14.86 11.02
N LYS A 119 9.54 -13.95 11.82
CA LYS A 119 10.41 -14.30 12.95
C LYS A 119 9.64 -14.69 14.23
N PHE A 120 8.34 -14.41 14.28
CA PHE A 120 7.50 -14.58 15.46
C PHE A 120 6.22 -15.38 15.12
N SER A 121 6.37 -16.70 14.96
CA SER A 121 5.28 -17.59 14.50
C SER A 121 4.00 -17.48 15.35
N ASN A 122 4.13 -17.40 16.67
CA ASN A 122 2.99 -17.46 17.60
C ASN A 122 2.14 -16.20 17.59
N ILE A 123 2.71 -15.05 17.22
CA ILE A 123 2.03 -13.75 17.21
C ILE A 123 2.00 -13.11 15.82
N ARG A 124 2.28 -13.91 14.77
CA ARG A 124 2.46 -13.43 13.40
C ARG A 124 1.28 -12.57 12.91
N PHE A 125 0.06 -13.04 13.16
CA PHE A 125 -1.17 -12.33 12.78
C PHE A 125 -1.28 -10.97 13.48
N TRP A 126 -1.14 -10.94 14.80
CA TRP A 126 -1.22 -9.72 15.61
C TRP A 126 -0.13 -8.72 15.24
N LEU A 127 1.10 -9.19 15.05
CA LEU A 127 2.24 -8.34 14.68
C LEU A 127 2.07 -7.76 13.27
N SER A 128 1.60 -8.56 12.32
CA SER A 128 1.26 -8.10 10.96
C SER A 128 0.18 -7.01 10.99
N GLY A 129 -0.89 -7.24 11.77
CA GLY A 129 -1.98 -6.27 11.92
C GLY A 129 -1.52 -4.96 12.58
N PHE A 130 -0.73 -5.05 13.65
CA PHE A 130 -0.17 -3.88 14.32
C PHE A 130 0.70 -3.04 13.38
N ILE A 131 1.52 -3.68 12.53
CA ILE A 131 2.34 -2.97 11.56
C ILE A 131 1.47 -2.29 10.49
N HIS A 132 0.48 -2.97 9.91
CA HIS A 132 -0.37 -2.35 8.89
C HIS A 132 -1.16 -1.16 9.46
N ILE A 133 -1.86 -1.35 10.58
CA ILE A 133 -2.67 -0.30 11.20
C ILE A 133 -1.77 0.83 11.73
N GLY A 134 -0.62 0.50 12.33
CA GLY A 134 0.34 1.48 12.82
C GLY A 134 0.90 2.36 11.70
N PHE A 135 1.27 1.79 10.56
CA PHE A 135 1.69 2.56 9.39
C PHE A 135 0.53 3.30 8.73
N GLY A 136 -0.69 2.76 8.75
CA GLY A 136 -1.91 3.47 8.34
C GLY A 136 -2.11 4.74 9.18
N LEU A 137 -2.02 4.62 10.50
CA LEU A 137 -2.12 5.75 11.44
C LEU A 137 -0.95 6.73 11.30
N ALA A 138 0.26 6.26 10.99
CA ALA A 138 1.42 7.12 10.79
C ALA A 138 1.23 8.15 9.66
N THR A 139 0.30 7.91 8.73
CA THR A 139 -0.05 8.89 7.69
C THR A 139 -0.66 10.18 8.26
N TYR A 140 -1.19 10.15 9.48
CA TYR A 140 -1.63 11.35 10.21
C TYR A 140 -0.51 12.40 10.33
N PHE A 141 0.75 11.97 10.51
CA PHE A 141 1.89 12.88 10.61
C PHE A 141 2.29 13.50 9.25
N ILE A 142 1.77 12.96 8.14
CA ILE A 142 2.01 13.47 6.78
C ILE A 142 0.90 14.46 6.40
N ASP A 143 -0.36 14.03 6.60
CA ASP A 143 -1.54 14.83 6.27
C ASP A 143 -2.56 14.77 7.42
N PRO A 144 -2.41 15.63 8.43
CA PRO A 144 -3.36 15.71 9.54
C PRO A 144 -4.71 16.29 9.12
N GLY A 145 -4.85 16.80 7.89
CA GLY A 145 -6.04 17.49 7.38
C GLY A 145 -7.27 16.61 7.13
N GLY A 146 -7.18 15.30 7.39
CA GLY A 146 -8.33 14.40 7.42
C GLY A 146 -8.24 13.21 6.44
N PHE A 147 -7.36 13.23 5.45
CA PHE A 147 -7.24 12.10 4.52
C PHE A 147 -6.61 10.85 5.14
N PHE A 148 -5.95 10.96 6.30
CA PHE A 148 -5.36 9.82 7.01
C PHE A 148 -6.40 8.74 7.38
N PHE A 149 -7.66 9.10 7.61
CA PHE A 149 -8.72 8.13 7.90
C PHE A 149 -8.89 7.13 6.76
N PHE A 150 -8.83 7.60 5.51
CA PHE A 150 -8.91 6.72 4.34
C PHE A 150 -7.69 5.81 4.22
N ALA A 151 -6.50 6.30 4.58
CA ALA A 151 -5.29 5.48 4.62
C ALA A 151 -5.36 4.38 5.69
N VAL A 152 -5.95 4.69 6.86
CA VAL A 152 -6.21 3.68 7.91
C VAL A 152 -7.20 2.63 7.41
N ILE A 153 -8.32 3.01 6.80
CA ILE A 153 -9.28 2.07 6.22
C ILE A 153 -8.60 1.19 5.16
N CYS A 154 -7.83 1.79 4.25
CA CYS A 154 -7.04 1.04 3.26
C CYS A 154 -6.08 0.05 3.94
N SER A 155 -5.41 0.45 5.02
CA SER A 155 -4.48 -0.43 5.74
C SER A 155 -5.17 -1.64 6.38
N ILE A 156 -6.39 -1.46 6.90
CA ILE A 156 -7.22 -2.54 7.47
C ILE A 156 -7.66 -3.50 6.37
N ILE A 157 -8.18 -2.98 5.25
CA ILE A 157 -8.58 -3.78 4.10
C ILE A 157 -7.39 -4.56 3.53
N PHE A 158 -6.23 -3.90 3.40
CA PHE A 158 -4.99 -4.53 2.93
C PHE A 158 -4.58 -5.66 3.85
N PHE A 159 -4.52 -5.42 5.16
CA PHE A 159 -4.19 -6.45 6.15
C PHE A 159 -5.14 -7.65 6.05
N ALA A 160 -6.45 -7.41 6.02
CA ALA A 160 -7.45 -8.47 5.95
C ALA A 160 -7.27 -9.33 4.68
N LEU A 161 -7.15 -8.71 3.51
CA LEU A 161 -6.93 -9.43 2.25
C LEU A 161 -5.55 -10.11 2.20
N ASP A 162 -4.51 -9.51 2.79
CA ASP A 162 -3.18 -10.11 2.87
C ASP A 162 -3.18 -11.38 3.72
N GLU A 163 -3.91 -11.40 4.84
CA GLU A 163 -4.01 -12.60 5.68
C GLU A 163 -4.94 -13.65 5.07
N ILE A 164 -6.09 -13.27 4.50
CA ILE A 164 -6.99 -14.22 3.82
C ILE A 164 -6.25 -14.95 2.69
N THR A 165 -5.52 -14.21 1.85
CA THR A 165 -4.78 -14.81 0.73
C THR A 165 -3.55 -15.63 1.16
N LYS A 166 -3.13 -15.59 2.43
CA LYS A 166 -2.09 -16.49 2.96
C LYS A 166 -2.65 -17.84 3.39
N LEU A 167 -3.94 -17.89 3.73
CA LEU A 167 -4.61 -19.10 4.20
C LEU A 167 -5.07 -20.00 3.04
N TYR A 168 -5.25 -19.43 1.85
CA TYR A 168 -5.66 -20.10 0.61
C TYR A 168 -4.55 -20.08 -0.44
#